data_AF-A0A519VMU3-F1
#
_entry.id   AF-A0A519VMU3-F1
#
_cell.length_a   1.000
_cell.length_b   1.000
_cell.length_c   1.000
_cell.angle_alpha   90.00
_cell.angle_beta   90.00
_cell.angle_gamma   90.00
#
_symmetry.space_group_name_H-M   'P 1'
#
loop_
_entity.id
_entity.type
_entity.pdbx_description
1 polymer ?
#
loop_
_entity_poly.entity_id
_entity_poly.type
_entity_poly.pdbx_seq_one_letter_code
_entity_poly.pdbx_strand_id
1 'polypeptide(L)'
;YIQFNFDKATLKPSSYPKLQQLVQILNEYPDYSLSIAGHTDSKGADDYNLRLSYERAASARKYMLDHGIPAERIEARGYGETKPIADNKTAAGQAQNRRVDFDPYLTGETNAAEAKYGPAPTISELKADGQKLPGKKTTGTGAPRSRKAKAPARRK
;
A
#
# COMPACT_ATOMS: atom_id res chain seq x y z
N TYR A 1 -3.01 9.04 -8.40
CA TYR A 1 -3.16 8.29 -7.14
C TYR A 1 -3.65 9.20 -6.03
N ILE A 2 -4.15 8.64 -4.93
CA ILE A 2 -4.41 9.38 -3.67
C ILE A 2 -3.51 8.84 -2.57
N GLN A 3 -3.31 9.61 -1.50
CA GLN A 3 -2.41 9.25 -0.40
C GLN A 3 -3.15 8.96 0.90
N PHE A 4 -2.55 8.12 1.74
CA PHE A 4 -3.06 7.76 3.06
C PHE A 4 -2.07 8.12 4.17
N ASN A 5 -2.63 8.39 5.35
CA ASN A 5 -1.83 8.53 6.56
C ASN A 5 -1.20 7.19 6.95
N PHE A 6 -0.11 7.27 7.71
CA PHE A 6 0.54 6.09 8.27
C PHE A 6 -0.49 5.25 9.04
N ASP A 7 -0.49 3.95 8.78
CA ASP A 7 -1.35 2.99 9.48
C ASP A 7 -2.87 3.21 9.38
N LYS A 8 -3.32 3.95 8.35
CA LYS A 8 -4.75 4.23 8.13
C LYS A 8 -5.22 3.83 6.74
N ALA A 9 -6.48 3.42 6.68
CA ALA A 9 -7.27 3.22 5.47
C ALA A 9 -8.39 4.27 5.29
N THR A 10 -8.41 5.33 6.10
CA THR A 10 -9.37 6.43 5.98
C THR A 10 -8.95 7.38 4.86
N LEU A 11 -9.88 7.72 3.97
CA LEU A 11 -9.67 8.71 2.92
C LEU A 11 -9.36 10.08 3.52
N LYS A 12 -8.35 10.75 2.97
CA LYS A 12 -8.06 12.15 3.32
C LYS A 12 -9.03 13.09 2.61
N PRO A 13 -9.40 14.25 3.18
CA PRO A 13 -10.21 15.26 2.50
C PRO A 13 -9.68 15.66 1.12
N SER A 14 -8.35 15.74 0.99
CA SER A 14 -7.65 16.02 -0.28
C SER A 14 -7.89 14.98 -1.38
N SER A 15 -8.44 13.81 -1.05
CA SER A 15 -8.70 12.72 -2.00
C SER A 15 -10.01 12.92 -2.75
N TYR A 16 -11.00 13.57 -2.13
CA TYR A 16 -12.36 13.66 -2.65
C TYR A 16 -12.46 14.32 -4.03
N PRO A 17 -11.75 15.43 -4.33
CA PRO A 17 -11.80 16.02 -5.66
C PRO A 17 -11.37 15.05 -6.77
N LYS A 18 -10.32 14.25 -6.52
CA LYS A 18 -9.85 13.26 -7.50
C LYS A 18 -10.83 12.09 -7.64
N LEU A 19 -11.41 11.64 -6.54
CA LEU A 19 -12.40 10.55 -6.56
C LEU A 19 -13.67 10.98 -7.30
N GLN A 20 -14.15 12.21 -7.06
CA GLN A 20 -15.29 12.78 -7.77
C GLN A 20 -15.04 12.89 -9.29
N GLN A 21 -13.84 13.31 -9.71
CA GLN A 21 -13.46 13.30 -11.12
C GLN A 21 -13.54 11.89 -11.73
N LEU A 22 -13.09 10.86 -11.01
CA LEU A 22 -13.18 9.47 -11.48
C LEU A 22 -14.63 9.00 -11.59
N VAL A 23 -15.51 9.37 -10.65
CA VAL A 23 -16.95 9.10 -10.75
C VAL A 23 -17.54 9.72 -12.02
N GLN A 24 -17.21 10.98 -12.32
CA GLN A 24 -17.67 11.67 -13.52
C GLN A 24 -17.22 10.94 -14.80
N ILE A 25 -15.93 10.59 -14.88
CA ILE A 25 -15.37 9.85 -16.02
C ILE A 25 -16.09 8.49 -16.19
N LEU A 26 -16.30 7.73 -15.12
CA LEU A 26 -16.95 6.42 -15.22
C LEU A 26 -18.44 6.51 -15.58
N ASN A 27 -19.11 7.62 -15.25
CA ASN A 27 -20.48 7.87 -15.70
C ASN A 27 -20.53 8.28 -17.19
N GLU A 28 -19.54 9.05 -17.65
CA GLU A 28 -19.44 9.47 -19.05
C GLU A 28 -19.05 8.32 -19.99
N TYR A 29 -18.21 7.39 -19.50
CA TYR A 29 -17.72 6.24 -20.28
C TYR A 29 -18.18 4.92 -19.66
N PRO A 30 -19.41 4.46 -19.93
CA PRO A 30 -19.98 3.24 -19.31
C PRO A 30 -19.21 1.97 -19.68
N ASP A 31 -18.52 1.95 -20.82
CA ASP A 31 -17.74 0.81 -21.28
C ASP A 31 -16.43 0.62 -20.51
N TYR A 32 -16.03 1.59 -19.67
CA TYR A 32 -14.81 1.48 -18.88
C TYR A 32 -15.08 0.87 -17.51
N SER A 33 -14.19 -0.01 -17.06
CA SER A 33 -14.08 -0.45 -15.69
C SER A 33 -12.89 0.25 -15.02
N LEU A 34 -12.83 0.19 -13.68
CA LEU A 34 -11.78 0.82 -12.88
C LEU A 34 -11.09 -0.20 -11.99
N SER A 35 -9.77 -0.29 -12.15
CA SER A 35 -8.93 -1.02 -11.19
C SER A 35 -8.37 -0.07 -10.15
N ILE A 36 -8.46 -0.46 -8.88
CA ILE A 36 -8.00 0.29 -7.73
C ILE A 36 -6.91 -0.52 -7.02
N ALA A 37 -5.67 -0.06 -7.13
CA ALA A 37 -4.50 -0.76 -6.59
C ALA A 37 -3.96 -0.06 -5.34
N GLY A 38 -4.01 -0.74 -4.20
CA GLY A 38 -3.49 -0.23 -2.94
C GLY A 38 -2.04 -0.63 -2.70
N HIS A 39 -1.27 0.30 -2.13
CA HIS A 39 0.14 0.12 -1.78
C HIS A 39 0.46 0.65 -0.38
N THR A 40 1.50 0.10 0.25
CA THR A 40 2.04 0.55 1.53
C THR A 40 3.48 1.01 1.40
N ASP A 41 3.98 1.65 2.46
CA ASP A 41 5.42 1.76 2.67
C ASP A 41 5.97 0.44 3.24
N SER A 42 7.29 0.40 3.48
CA SER A 42 7.97 -0.81 3.96
C SER A 42 7.88 -1.06 5.47
N LYS A 43 7.00 -0.35 6.20
CA LYS A 43 6.89 -0.50 7.66
C LYS A 43 5.82 -1.54 7.97
N GLY A 44 6.17 -2.51 8.82
CA GLY A 44 5.25 -3.57 9.23
C GLY A 44 5.64 -4.95 8.71
N ALA A 45 4.77 -5.91 9.02
CA ALA A 45 4.85 -7.26 8.47
C ALA A 45 4.15 -7.29 7.10
N ASP A 46 4.59 -8.21 6.25
CA ASP A 46 4.19 -8.21 4.85
C ASP A 46 2.70 -8.60 4.70
N ASP A 47 2.20 -9.47 5.59
CA ASP A 47 0.78 -9.83 5.70
C ASP A 47 -0.09 -8.65 6.14
N TYR A 48 0.41 -7.88 7.12
CA TYR A 48 -0.21 -6.65 7.58
C TYR A 48 -0.29 -5.62 6.45
N ASN A 49 0.81 -5.43 5.73
CA ASN A 49 0.89 -4.48 4.63
C ASN A 49 -0.01 -4.89 3.46
N LEU A 50 -0.09 -6.19 3.16
CA LEU A 50 -1.01 -6.68 2.14
C LEU A 50 -2.47 -6.38 2.52
N ARG A 51 -2.88 -6.69 3.75
CA ARG A 51 -4.23 -6.38 4.25
C ARG A 51 -4.52 -4.87 4.25
N LEU A 52 -3.63 -4.05 4.79
CA LEU A 52 -3.80 -2.60 4.84
C LEU A 52 -3.88 -1.98 3.44
N SER A 53 -3.09 -2.48 2.50
CA SER A 53 -3.14 -2.02 1.11
C SER A 53 -4.50 -2.32 0.48
N TYR A 54 -5.07 -3.50 0.72
CA TYR A 54 -6.41 -3.85 0.26
C TYR A 54 -7.48 -2.99 0.93
N GLU A 55 -7.41 -2.79 2.25
CA GLU A 55 -8.36 -1.93 2.98
C GLU A 55 -8.39 -0.49 2.43
N ARG A 56 -7.24 0.07 2.04
CA ARG A 56 -7.16 1.38 1.39
C ARG A 56 -7.86 1.41 0.02
N ALA A 57 -7.61 0.39 -0.81
CA ALA A 57 -8.28 0.25 -2.09
C ALA A 57 -9.79 0.07 -1.90
N ALA A 58 -10.21 -0.72 -0.91
CA ALA A 58 -11.60 -0.93 -0.55
C ALA A 58 -12.29 0.34 -0.06
N SER A 59 -11.62 1.20 0.70
CA SER A 59 -12.16 2.52 1.08
C SER A 59 -12.42 3.42 -0.12
N ALA A 60 -11.50 3.45 -1.09
CA ALA A 60 -11.70 4.20 -2.33
C ALA A 60 -12.83 3.58 -3.18
N ARG A 61 -12.87 2.25 -3.29
CA ARG A 61 -13.97 1.52 -3.95
C ARG A 61 -15.31 1.87 -3.31
N LYS A 62 -15.41 1.81 -1.98
CA LYS A 62 -16.63 2.15 -1.24
C LYS A 62 -17.12 3.54 -1.59
N TYR A 63 -16.23 4.53 -1.65
CA TYR A 63 -16.60 5.87 -2.08
C TYR A 63 -17.25 5.86 -3.47
N MET A 64 -16.68 5.15 -4.44
CA MET A 64 -17.26 5.09 -5.79
C MET A 64 -18.64 4.44 -5.82
N LEU A 65 -18.83 3.36 -5.05
CA LEU A 65 -20.13 2.68 -4.95
C LEU A 65 -21.19 3.58 -4.30
N ASP A 66 -20.81 4.28 -3.23
CA ASP A 66 -21.69 5.23 -2.55
C ASP A 66 -22.11 6.39 -3.48
N HIS A 67 -21.36 6.63 -4.56
CA HIS A 67 -21.65 7.64 -5.60
C HIS A 67 -22.25 7.02 -6.88
N GLY A 68 -22.76 5.78 -6.81
CA GLY A 68 -23.60 5.18 -7.84
C GLY A 68 -22.84 4.43 -8.94
N ILE A 69 -21.53 4.24 -8.83
CA ILE A 69 -20.82 3.38 -9.79
C ILE A 69 -21.12 1.90 -9.48
N PRO A 70 -21.52 1.08 -10.47
CA PRO A 70 -21.82 -0.32 -10.24
C PRO A 70 -20.62 -1.13 -9.72
N ALA A 71 -20.90 -2.12 -8.87
CA ALA A 71 -19.89 -2.89 -8.16
C ALA A 71 -19.01 -3.75 -9.08
N GLU A 72 -19.59 -4.23 -10.16
CA GLU A 72 -18.99 -5.02 -11.23
C GLU A 72 -17.99 -4.23 -12.08
N ARG A 73 -18.09 -2.89 -12.10
CA ARG A 73 -17.17 -2.00 -12.82
C ARG A 73 -15.96 -1.58 -11.99
N ILE A 74 -15.88 -2.00 -10.73
CA ILE A 74 -14.79 -1.60 -9.83
C ILE A 74 -14.16 -2.79 -9.14
N GLU A 75 -12.89 -2.98 -9.45
CA GLU A 75 -12.06 -4.00 -8.84
C GLU A 75 -11.03 -3.36 -7.88
N ALA A 76 -10.92 -3.89 -6.67
CA ALA A 76 -9.95 -3.42 -5.68
C ALA A 76 -8.94 -4.53 -5.36
N ARG A 77 -7.65 -4.18 -5.38
CA ARG A 77 -6.53 -5.10 -5.14
C ARG A 77 -5.51 -4.50 -4.19
N GLY A 78 -4.93 -5.34 -3.34
CA GLY A 78 -3.82 -4.98 -2.45
C GLY A 78 -2.50 -5.52 -2.97
N TYR A 79 -1.47 -4.69 -3.02
CA TYR A 79 -0.12 -5.07 -3.43
C TYR A 79 0.91 -4.95 -2.29
N GLY A 80 0.49 -4.57 -1.08
CA GLY A 80 1.40 -4.34 0.04
C GLY A 80 2.53 -3.36 -0.32
N GLU A 81 3.74 -3.66 0.14
CA GLU A 81 4.95 -2.85 -0.11
C GLU A 81 5.70 -3.25 -1.40
N THR A 82 5.14 -4.18 -2.19
CA THR A 82 5.85 -4.84 -3.31
C THR A 82 6.08 -3.95 -4.53
N LYS A 83 5.34 -2.85 -4.66
CA LYS A 83 5.40 -1.89 -5.79
C LYS A 83 5.71 -0.46 -5.32
N PRO A 84 6.91 -0.20 -4.76
CA PRO A 84 7.30 1.13 -4.32
C PRO A 84 7.54 2.05 -5.53
N ILE A 85 7.20 3.33 -5.37
CA ILE A 85 7.49 4.39 -6.36
C ILE A 85 8.53 5.39 -5.86
N ALA A 86 8.91 5.29 -4.58
CA ALA A 86 9.88 6.15 -3.93
C ALA A 86 10.70 5.38 -2.89
N ASP A 87 11.79 5.99 -2.41
CA ASP A 87 12.71 5.35 -1.46
C ASP A 87 12.08 5.16 -0.08
N ASN A 88 11.86 3.90 0.29
CA ASN A 88 11.34 3.48 1.60
C ASN A 88 12.28 3.80 2.77
N LYS A 89 13.52 4.21 2.53
CA LYS A 89 14.45 4.65 3.59
C LYS A 89 14.18 6.06 4.08
N THR A 90 13.41 6.86 3.34
CA THR A 90 13.11 8.25 3.70
C THR A 90 11.65 8.40 4.14
N ALA A 91 11.39 9.31 5.08
CA ALA A 91 10.01 9.59 5.51
C ALA A 91 9.14 10.13 4.36
N ALA A 92 9.73 10.93 3.47
CA ALA A 92 9.08 11.44 2.28
C ALA A 92 8.72 10.33 1.29
N GLY A 93 9.66 9.42 0.98
CA GLY A 93 9.41 8.31 0.07
C GLY A 93 8.40 7.31 0.63
N GLN A 94 8.43 7.02 1.93
CA GLN A 94 7.38 6.25 2.60
C GLN A 94 6.01 6.91 2.43
N ALA A 95 5.92 8.24 2.56
CA ALA A 95 4.67 8.97 2.33
C ALA A 95 4.14 8.86 0.90
N GLN A 96 5.03 8.86 -0.09
CA GLN A 96 4.66 8.63 -1.48
C GLN A 96 4.21 7.19 -1.74
N ASN A 97 4.81 6.20 -1.07
CA ASN A 97 4.46 4.79 -1.23
C ASN A 97 3.10 4.42 -0.61
N ARG A 98 2.66 5.14 0.44
CA ARG A 98 1.31 4.98 1.03
C ARG A 98 0.23 5.58 0.13
N ARG A 99 -0.12 4.85 -0.93
CA ARG A 99 -1.00 5.35 -1.99
C ARG A 99 -2.01 4.32 -2.48
N VAL A 100 -3.01 4.83 -3.19
CA VAL A 100 -3.92 4.05 -4.04
C VAL A 100 -3.88 4.61 -5.45
N ASP A 101 -3.55 3.74 -6.41
CA ASP A 101 -3.54 4.01 -7.83
C ASP A 101 -4.91 3.65 -8.45
N PHE A 102 -5.25 4.33 -9.53
CA PHE A 102 -6.53 4.21 -10.22
C PHE A 102 -6.22 4.07 -11.71
N ASP A 103 -6.52 2.91 -12.26
CA ASP A 103 -6.17 2.57 -13.64
C ASP A 103 -7.48 2.13 -14.36
N PRO A 104 -8.13 3.03 -15.11
CA PRO A 104 -9.29 2.70 -15.94
C PRO A 104 -8.89 1.77 -17.09
N TYR A 105 -9.79 0.87 -17.49
CA TYR A 105 -9.59 -0.05 -18.61
C TYR A 105 -10.91 -0.35 -19.30
N LEU A 106 -10.88 -0.81 -20.54
CA LEU A 106 -12.09 -1.20 -21.27
C LEU A 106 -12.67 -2.48 -20.65
N THR A 107 -13.98 -2.52 -20.42
CA THR A 107 -14.66 -3.66 -19.82
C THR A 107 -14.51 -4.89 -20.72
N GLY A 108 -14.09 -6.01 -20.12
CA GLY A 108 -13.77 -7.24 -20.86
C GLY A 108 -12.31 -7.36 -21.29
N GLU A 109 -11.52 -6.29 -21.18
CA GLU A 109 -10.06 -6.37 -21.35
C GLU A 109 -9.34 -6.72 -20.05
N THR A 110 -8.04 -6.99 -20.17
CA THR A 110 -7.18 -7.29 -19.02
C THR A 110 -7.22 -6.14 -18.02
N ASN A 111 -7.40 -6.47 -16.73
CA ASN A 111 -7.38 -5.48 -15.66
C ASN A 111 -6.08 -4.67 -15.70
N ALA A 112 -6.18 -3.33 -15.76
CA ALA A 112 -5.01 -2.48 -15.93
C ALA A 112 -3.99 -2.56 -14.78
N ALA A 113 -4.43 -2.79 -13.53
CA ALA A 113 -3.49 -3.01 -12.42
C ALA A 113 -2.76 -4.36 -12.56
N GLU A 114 -3.42 -5.38 -13.10
CA GLU A 114 -2.76 -6.66 -13.40
C GLU A 114 -1.72 -6.51 -14.50
N ALA A 115 -2.06 -5.83 -15.59
CA ALA A 115 -1.13 -5.55 -16.68
C ALA A 115 0.10 -4.76 -16.19
N LYS A 116 -0.09 -3.85 -15.23
CA LYS A 116 0.95 -2.95 -14.72
C LYS A 116 1.81 -3.56 -13.62
N TYR A 117 1.20 -4.31 -12.70
CA TYR A 117 1.83 -4.79 -11.47
C TYR A 117 1.95 -6.32 -11.39
N GLY A 118 1.30 -7.04 -12.31
CA GLY A 118 1.08 -8.48 -12.20
C GLY A 118 -0.11 -8.82 -11.29
N PRO A 119 -0.36 -10.12 -11.07
CA PRO A 119 -1.37 -10.58 -10.13
C PRO A 119 -1.10 -10.02 -8.73
N ALA A 120 -2.16 -9.75 -7.97
CA ALA A 120 -2.03 -9.33 -6.58
C ALA A 120 -1.42 -10.49 -5.76
N PRO A 121 -0.38 -10.24 -4.96
CA PRO A 121 0.26 -11.29 -4.18
C PRO A 121 -0.70 -11.83 -3.13
N THR A 122 -0.63 -13.13 -2.88
CA THR A 122 -1.33 -13.79 -1.78
C THR A 122 -0.45 -13.90 -0.53
N ILE A 123 -1.08 -14.05 0.63
CA ILE A 123 -0.36 -14.26 1.89
C ILE A 123 0.52 -15.53 1.83
N SER A 124 0.07 -16.56 1.13
CA SER A 124 0.81 -17.82 0.98
C SER A 124 2.07 -17.64 0.15
N GLU A 125 1.98 -16.91 -0.97
CA GLU A 125 3.15 -16.61 -1.83
C GLU A 125 4.18 -15.74 -1.09
N LEU A 126 3.73 -14.71 -0.36
CA LEU A 126 4.63 -13.87 0.45
C LEU A 126 5.37 -14.66 1.53
N LYS A 127 4.77 -15.73 2.06
CA LYS A 127 5.39 -16.62 3.05
C LYS A 127 6.32 -17.66 2.42
N ALA A 128 5.97 -18.18 1.24
CA ALA A 128 6.71 -19.26 0.57
C ALA A 128 8.08 -18.80 0.06
N ASP A 129 8.18 -17.56 -0.41
CA ASP A 129 9.42 -17.07 -1.00
C ASP A 129 10.52 -16.79 0.03
N GLY A 130 10.21 -16.67 1.33
CA GLY A 130 11.17 -16.19 2.34
C GLY A 130 11.80 -14.83 1.99
N GLN A 131 11.32 -14.18 0.93
CA GLN A 131 11.90 -12.98 0.34
C GLN A 131 11.43 -11.80 1.15
N LYS A 132 12.33 -11.34 2.01
CA LYS A 132 12.37 -9.93 2.39
C LYS A 132 12.34 -9.08 1.12
N LEU A 133 11.27 -8.31 0.97
CA LEU A 133 11.01 -7.44 -0.17
C LEU A 133 12.14 -6.42 -0.40
N PRO A 134 12.38 -5.99 -1.66
CA PRO A 134 13.43 -5.03 -2.00
C PRO A 134 13.24 -3.72 -1.23
N GLY A 135 13.99 -3.58 -0.13
CA GLY A 135 13.88 -2.47 0.83
C GLY A 135 14.18 -2.87 2.27
N LYS A 136 14.00 -4.14 2.65
CA LYS A 136 14.17 -4.61 4.04
C LYS A 136 15.59 -5.15 4.26
N LYS A 137 16.65 -4.33 4.23
CA LYS A 137 17.96 -4.78 4.76
C LYS A 137 17.80 -5.17 6.23
N THR A 138 18.26 -6.35 6.61
CA THR A 138 18.41 -6.81 7.98
C THR A 138 19.43 -5.91 8.69
N THR A 139 19.00 -5.11 9.66
CA THR A 139 19.92 -4.69 10.71
C THR A 139 20.17 -5.91 11.57
N GLY A 140 21.31 -6.56 11.32
CA GLY A 140 21.81 -7.62 12.18
C GLY A 140 21.86 -7.13 13.62
N THR A 141 21.30 -7.94 14.51
CA THR A 141 21.50 -7.90 15.95
C THR A 141 22.99 -7.89 16.28
N GLY A 142 23.50 -6.71 16.63
CA GLY A 142 24.78 -6.53 17.31
C GLY A 142 24.53 -5.73 18.59
N ALA A 143 24.09 -6.39 19.65
CA ALA A 143 24.01 -5.79 20.98
C ALA A 143 25.45 -5.44 21.44
N PRO A 144 25.74 -4.21 21.86
CA PRO A 144 27.01 -3.92 22.50
C PRO A 144 27.00 -4.54 23.91
N ARG A 145 27.91 -5.48 24.15
CA ARG A 145 28.25 -6.00 25.49
C ARG A 145 28.70 -4.81 26.36
N SER A 146 27.88 -4.40 27.31
CA SER A 146 28.31 -3.49 28.38
C SER A 146 29.24 -4.25 29.33
N ARG A 147 30.53 -3.88 29.29
CA ARG A 147 31.51 -4.30 30.29
C ARG A 147 31.19 -3.58 31.61
N LYS A 148 30.91 -4.34 32.67
CA LYS A 148 30.84 -3.82 34.05
C LYS A 148 32.19 -3.23 34.45
N ALA A 149 32.23 -1.92 34.71
CA ALA A 149 33.35 -1.29 35.41
C ALA A 149 33.19 -1.53 36.92
N LYS A 150 34.15 -2.22 37.54
CA LYS A 150 34.33 -2.27 39.00
C LYS A 150 34.99 -0.97 39.45
N ALA A 151 34.36 -0.24 40.36
CA ALA A 151 34.99 0.84 41.11
C ALA A 151 35.74 0.26 42.32
N PRO A 152 36.97 0.72 42.65
CA PRO A 152 37.61 0.38 43.92
C PRO A 152 37.14 1.33 45.03
N ALA A 153 36.66 0.76 46.14
CA ALA A 153 36.34 1.49 47.35
C ALA A 153 37.62 1.95 48.07
N ARG A 154 37.63 3.23 48.47
CA ARG A 154 38.63 3.87 49.33
C ARG A 154 38.81 3.11 50.65
N ARG A 155 40.06 2.88 51.05
CA ARG A 155 40.43 2.58 52.45
C ARG A 155 40.54 3.89 53.23
N LYS A 156 40.15 3.79 54.52
CA LYS A 156 40.36 4.79 55.57
C LYS A 156 41.85 5.06 55.80
#